data_AF-A0A928C0F9-F1
#
_entry.id   AF-A0A928C0F9-F1
#
_cell.length_a   1.000
_cell.length_b   1.000
_cell.length_c   1.000
_cell.angle_alpha   90.00
_cell.angle_beta   90.00
_cell.angle_gamma   90.00
#
_symmetry.space_group_name_H-M   'P 1'
#
loop_
_entity.id
_entity.type
_entity.pdbx_description
1 polymer ?
#
loop_
_entity_poly.entity_id
_entity_poly.type
_entity_poly.pdbx_seq_one_letter_code
_entity_poly.pdbx_strand_id
1 'polypeptide(L)'
;MRLEIKRKLLGKNYTIGELYIDGKYFCDTLEDKVIDIDKSGAFEGKEKKEAGKSAIPYGEYKVVVNRSPKFGRELPRLLDVPHFEGILIHRGNSASDTSGCILVGENSTRGRLSNSSIYEEILVIECKGAIKRGETITLNIVQDE
;
A
#
# COMPACT_ATOMS: atom_id res chain seq x y z
N MET A 1 10.05 12.16 4.71
CA MET A 1 8.71 12.05 4.08
C MET A 1 7.90 10.98 4.79
N ARG A 2 6.69 11.32 5.25
CA ARG A 2 5.76 10.38 5.89
C ARG A 2 4.63 10.07 4.92
N LEU A 3 4.50 8.80 4.56
CA LEU A 3 3.31 8.24 3.93
C LEU A 3 2.38 7.72 5.01
N GLU A 4 1.08 7.85 4.80
CA GLU A 4 0.08 7.26 5.69
C GLU A 4 -1.08 6.71 4.88
N ILE A 5 -1.46 5.46 5.12
CA ILE A 5 -2.68 4.87 4.60
C ILE A 5 -3.69 4.75 5.71
N LYS A 6 -4.86 5.33 5.48
CA LYS A 6 -6.04 5.15 6.34
C LYS A 6 -6.99 4.20 5.65
N ARG A 7 -7.10 2.96 6.15
CA ARG A 7 -8.07 1.98 5.64
C ARG A 7 -9.47 2.38 6.07
N LYS A 8 -10.35 2.67 5.10
CA LYS A 8 -11.71 3.19 5.27
C LYS A 8 -12.77 2.10 5.24
N LEU A 9 -12.69 1.22 4.24
CA LEU A 9 -13.68 0.17 4.02
C LEU A 9 -12.99 -1.19 4.03
N LEU A 10 -13.21 -1.94 5.11
CA LEU A 10 -12.75 -3.32 5.24
C LEU A 10 -13.79 -4.26 4.62
N GLY A 11 -13.73 -4.44 3.30
CA GLY A 11 -14.61 -5.34 2.57
C GLY A 11 -14.25 -6.81 2.77
N LYS A 12 -15.16 -7.71 2.37
CA LYS A 12 -14.93 -9.16 2.47
C LYS A 12 -13.75 -9.65 1.63
N ASN A 13 -13.50 -9.03 0.48
CA ASN A 13 -12.51 -9.48 -0.50
C ASN A 13 -11.45 -8.42 -0.82
N TYR A 14 -11.63 -7.18 -0.36
CA TYR A 14 -10.75 -6.07 -0.66
C TYR A 14 -10.88 -5.00 0.41
N THR A 15 -9.88 -4.14 0.46
CA THR A 15 -9.86 -3.00 1.37
C THR A 15 -9.67 -1.71 0.58
N ILE A 16 -10.51 -0.71 0.85
CA ILE A 16 -10.30 0.65 0.33
C ILE A 16 -9.69 1.49 1.44
N GLY A 17 -8.68 2.27 1.09
CA GLY A 17 -8.12 3.28 1.96
C GLY A 17 -7.77 4.56 1.22
N GLU A 18 -7.23 5.51 1.95
CA GLU A 18 -6.75 6.80 1.44
C GLU A 18 -5.26 6.92 1.77
N LEU A 19 -4.44 7.24 0.79
CA LEU A 19 -3.01 7.51 0.95
C LEU A 19 -2.80 9.02 1.13
N TYR A 20 -1.97 9.36 2.11
CA TYR A 20 -1.55 10.71 2.43
C TYR A 20 -0.03 10.84 2.29
N ILE A 21 0.43 12.01 1.85
CA ILE A 21 1.83 12.41 1.84
C ILE A 21 1.99 13.60 2.77
N ASP A 22 2.78 13.45 3.82
CA ASP A 22 3.05 14.48 4.83
C ASP A 22 1.75 15.13 5.37
N GLY A 23 0.74 14.28 5.62
CA GLY A 23 -0.57 14.66 6.16
C GLY A 23 -1.56 15.23 5.14
N LYS A 24 -1.19 15.38 3.87
CA LYS A 24 -2.09 15.82 2.79
C LYS A 24 -2.63 14.63 2.02
N TYR A 25 -3.94 14.60 1.79
CA TYR A 25 -4.56 13.58 0.95
C TYR A 25 -3.87 13.57 -0.43
N PHE A 26 -3.50 12.38 -0.88
CA PHE A 26 -2.85 12.18 -2.16
C PHE A 26 -3.76 11.42 -3.12
N CYS A 27 -4.18 10.20 -2.78
CA CYS A 27 -5.03 9.37 -3.63
C CYS A 27 -5.76 8.28 -2.84
N ASP A 28 -6.60 7.50 -3.51
CA ASP A 28 -7.19 6.31 -2.94
C ASP A 28 -6.28 5.09 -3.11
N THR A 29 -6.52 4.08 -2.29
CA THR A 29 -5.83 2.79 -2.32
C THR A 29 -6.81 1.63 -2.41
N LEU A 30 -6.34 0.55 -3.03
CA LEU A 30 -7.03 -0.73 -3.09
C LEU A 30 -6.06 -1.84 -2.70
N GLU A 31 -6.39 -2.57 -1.66
CA GLU A 31 -5.62 -3.68 -1.14
C GLU A 31 -6.47 -4.95 -1.11
N ASP A 32 -5.83 -6.07 -0.84
CA ASP A 32 -6.50 -7.31 -0.45
C ASP A 32 -7.31 -7.13 0.85
N LYS A 33 -8.04 -8.17 1.26
CA LYS A 33 -8.79 -8.16 2.52
C LYS A 33 -7.84 -8.07 3.72
N VAL A 34 -8.16 -7.22 4.70
CA VAL A 34 -7.47 -7.22 6.01
C VAL A 34 -7.73 -8.52 6.77
N ILE A 35 -6.65 -9.11 7.27
CA ILE A 35 -6.66 -10.31 8.12
C ILE A 35 -6.09 -10.02 9.52
N ASP A 36 -5.23 -9.01 9.67
CA ASP A 36 -4.77 -8.46 10.96
C ASP A 36 -5.90 -7.64 11.59
N ILE A 37 -6.83 -8.33 12.26
CA ILE A 37 -8.03 -7.75 12.86
C ILE A 37 -7.72 -7.15 14.23
N ASP A 38 -6.80 -7.75 14.97
CA ASP A 38 -6.37 -7.24 16.28
C ASP A 38 -5.39 -6.05 16.19
N LYS A 39 -4.89 -5.76 14.99
CA LYS A 39 -3.96 -4.66 14.68
C LYS A 39 -2.62 -4.80 15.41
N SER A 40 -2.20 -6.05 15.67
CA SER A 40 -0.92 -6.37 16.29
C SER A 40 0.28 -6.08 15.36
N GLY A 41 0.03 -5.97 14.05
CA GLY A 41 1.06 -5.76 13.03
C GLY A 41 1.74 -7.04 12.58
N ALA A 42 1.21 -8.20 12.96
CA ALA A 42 1.58 -9.51 12.45
C ALA A 42 0.32 -10.37 12.32
N PHE A 43 0.42 -11.56 11.75
CA PHE A 43 -0.69 -12.52 11.76
C PHE A 43 -0.46 -13.53 12.88
N GLU A 44 -1.20 -13.38 13.96
CA GLU A 44 -1.10 -14.23 15.14
C GLU A 44 -2.39 -15.00 15.45
N GLY A 45 -2.26 -16.09 16.21
CA GLY A 45 -3.39 -16.88 16.67
C GLY A 45 -4.27 -17.45 15.54
N LYS A 46 -5.45 -16.86 15.35
CA LYS A 46 -6.43 -17.29 14.34
C LYS A 46 -6.24 -16.60 12.99
N GLU A 47 -5.42 -15.56 12.93
CA GLU A 47 -5.13 -14.82 11.72
C GLU A 47 -4.14 -15.61 10.88
N LYS A 48 -4.53 -15.93 9.65
CA LYS A 48 -3.72 -16.74 8.75
C LYS A 48 -3.63 -16.07 7.40
N LYS A 49 -2.41 -15.79 6.96
CA LYS A 49 -2.16 -15.30 5.61
C LYS A 49 -2.75 -16.26 4.59
N GLU A 50 -3.58 -15.72 3.71
CA GLU A 50 -4.03 -16.37 2.49
C GLU A 50 -3.23 -15.79 1.31
N ALA A 51 -2.48 -16.64 0.62
CA ALA A 51 -1.64 -16.21 -0.50
C ALA A 51 -2.50 -15.53 -1.58
N GLY A 52 -2.15 -14.28 -1.91
CA GLY A 52 -2.85 -13.48 -2.91
C GLY A 52 -4.24 -12.98 -2.49
N LYS A 53 -4.57 -13.02 -1.19
CA LYS A 53 -5.89 -12.60 -0.67
C LYS A 53 -5.82 -11.86 0.65
N SER A 54 -4.61 -11.56 1.14
CA SER A 54 -4.40 -10.89 2.42
C SER A 54 -3.62 -9.60 2.20
N ALA A 55 -4.17 -8.48 2.68
CA ALA A 55 -3.42 -7.25 2.80
C ALA A 55 -2.33 -7.42 3.85
N ILE A 56 -1.30 -6.58 3.77
CA ILE A 56 -0.24 -6.57 4.78
C ILE A 56 -0.79 -6.12 6.14
N PRO A 57 -0.14 -6.47 7.25
CA PRO A 57 -0.58 -6.06 8.57
C PRO A 57 -0.63 -4.53 8.73
N TYR A 58 -1.26 -4.07 9.82
CA TYR A 58 -1.14 -2.68 10.24
C TYR A 58 0.28 -2.40 10.76
N GLY A 59 0.66 -1.12 10.85
CA GLY A 59 1.94 -0.72 11.43
C GLY A 59 2.76 0.21 10.54
N GLU A 60 4.02 0.41 10.94
CA GLU A 60 4.95 1.32 10.28
C GLU A 60 6.04 0.56 9.52
N TYR A 61 6.21 0.90 8.25
CA TYR A 61 7.18 0.26 7.35
C TYR A 61 8.14 1.30 6.76
N LYS A 62 9.40 0.92 6.61
CA LYS A 62 10.35 1.71 5.81
C LYS A 62 10.05 1.52 4.32
N VAL A 63 10.14 2.59 3.55
CA VAL A 63 9.93 2.57 2.10
C VAL A 63 11.20 3.00 1.37
N VAL A 64 11.54 2.24 0.34
CA VAL A 64 12.62 2.57 -0.61
C VAL A 64 12.08 2.59 -2.03
N VAL A 65 12.83 3.16 -2.97
CA VAL A 65 12.50 3.07 -4.40
C VAL A 65 13.55 2.22 -5.09
N ASN A 66 13.14 1.12 -5.72
CA ASN A 66 14.05 0.27 -6.50
C ASN A 66 13.35 -0.33 -7.73
N ARG A 67 14.15 -0.82 -8.67
CA ARG A 67 13.65 -1.46 -9.89
C ARG A 67 12.98 -2.79 -9.54
N SER A 68 11.69 -2.92 -9.85
CA SER A 68 10.95 -4.18 -9.70
C SER A 68 11.30 -5.14 -10.83
N PRO A 69 11.75 -6.38 -10.54
CA PRO A 69 11.96 -7.40 -11.57
C PRO A 69 10.66 -7.78 -12.30
N LYS A 70 9.53 -7.78 -11.58
CA LYS A 70 8.20 -8.11 -12.14
C LYS A 70 7.72 -7.06 -13.15
N PHE A 71 7.91 -5.78 -12.85
CA PHE A 71 7.33 -4.69 -13.64
C PHE A 71 8.36 -3.97 -14.53
N GLY A 72 9.65 -4.24 -14.38
CA GLY A 72 10.70 -3.63 -15.20
C GLY A 72 10.85 -2.11 -15.00
N ARG A 73 10.37 -1.55 -13.88
CA ARG A 73 10.48 -0.12 -13.55
C ARG A 73 10.66 0.10 -12.06
N GLU A 74 11.07 1.31 -11.69
CA GLU A 74 11.26 1.70 -10.30
C GLU A 74 9.93 1.98 -9.60
N LEU A 75 9.76 1.41 -8.41
CA LEU A 75 8.53 1.50 -7.62
C LEU A 75 8.86 1.65 -6.13
N PRO A 76 7.99 2.28 -5.33
CA PRO A 76 8.08 2.24 -3.88
C PRO A 76 7.92 0.80 -3.38
N ARG A 77 8.83 0.39 -2.50
CA ARG A 77 8.91 -0.94 -1.90
C ARG A 77 8.94 -0.82 -0.39
N LEU A 78 8.08 -1.57 0.28
CA LEU A 78 8.10 -1.69 1.74
C LEU A 78 9.17 -2.71 2.13
N LEU A 79 9.92 -2.41 3.19
CA LEU A 79 10.92 -3.29 3.79
C LEU A 79 10.35 -3.97 5.03
N ASP A 80 10.86 -5.18 5.30
CA ASP A 80 10.63 -5.93 6.54
C ASP A 80 9.14 -6.15 6.90
N VAL A 81 8.30 -6.37 5.89
CA VAL A 81 6.86 -6.60 6.08
C VAL A 81 6.61 -8.01 6.64
N PRO A 82 6.05 -8.16 7.86
CA PRO A 82 5.85 -9.46 8.47
C PRO A 82 5.03 -10.40 7.59
N HIS A 83 5.53 -11.62 7.36
CA HIS A 83 4.91 -12.65 6.51
C HIS A 83 4.86 -12.35 5.01
N PHE A 84 5.35 -11.22 4.51
CA PHE A 84 5.34 -10.87 3.09
C PHE A 84 6.74 -10.59 2.56
N GLU A 85 6.94 -10.85 1.28
CA GLU A 85 8.14 -10.47 0.57
C GLU A 85 7.79 -9.61 -0.62
N GLY A 86 8.66 -8.66 -0.91
CA GLY A 86 8.63 -7.95 -2.17
C GLY A 86 7.43 -7.01 -2.36
N ILE A 87 6.82 -6.53 -1.28
CA ILE A 87 5.62 -5.67 -1.31
C ILE A 87 5.93 -4.31 -1.94
N LEU A 88 5.04 -3.88 -2.83
CA LEU A 88 5.15 -2.66 -3.63
C LEU A 88 3.91 -1.78 -3.46
N ILE A 89 4.09 -0.48 -3.70
CA ILE A 89 2.99 0.44 -4.01
C ILE A 89 3.01 0.66 -5.53
N HIS A 90 1.93 0.31 -6.24
CA HIS A 90 1.93 0.34 -7.70
C HIS A 90 0.56 0.59 -8.32
N ARG A 91 0.53 0.82 -9.64
CA ARG A 91 -0.70 0.97 -10.41
C ARG A 91 -1.42 -0.37 -10.56
N GLY A 92 -2.74 -0.34 -10.46
CA GLY A 92 -3.64 -1.47 -10.70
C GLY A 92 -5.08 -0.99 -10.60
N ASN A 93 -6.04 -1.79 -11.07
CA ASN A 93 -7.43 -1.33 -11.21
C ASN A 93 -8.42 -2.16 -10.40
N SER A 94 -8.04 -3.34 -9.94
CA SER A 94 -8.91 -4.28 -9.21
C SER A 94 -8.13 -5.07 -8.16
N ALA A 95 -8.85 -5.61 -7.17
CA ALA A 95 -8.24 -6.41 -6.10
C ALA A 95 -7.54 -7.68 -6.63
N SER A 96 -7.98 -8.22 -7.78
CA SER A 96 -7.30 -9.35 -8.44
C SER A 96 -5.93 -8.99 -9.02
N ASP A 97 -5.59 -7.70 -9.14
CA ASP A 97 -4.30 -7.24 -9.65
C ASP A 97 -3.22 -7.21 -8.55
N THR A 98 -3.61 -7.48 -7.29
CA THR A 98 -2.69 -7.47 -6.15
C THR A 98 -2.49 -8.88 -5.56
N SER A 99 -1.39 -9.03 -4.84
CA SER A 99 -1.08 -10.21 -4.03
C SER A 99 -0.38 -9.75 -2.76
N GLY A 100 -1.07 -8.90 -2.00
CA GLY A 100 -0.55 -8.17 -0.83
C GLY A 100 0.13 -6.83 -1.15
N CYS A 101 0.20 -6.41 -2.42
CA CYS A 101 0.67 -5.07 -2.78
C CYS A 101 -0.43 -4.01 -2.55
N ILE A 102 -0.01 -2.75 -2.50
CA ILE A 102 -0.91 -1.61 -2.32
C ILE A 102 -1.11 -0.97 -3.69
N LEU A 103 -2.35 -0.97 -4.18
CA LEU A 103 -2.68 -0.28 -5.43
C LEU A 103 -3.02 1.18 -5.14
N VAL A 104 -2.63 2.09 -6.04
CA VAL A 104 -2.93 3.53 -5.96
C VAL A 104 -3.71 4.02 -7.17
N GLY A 105 -4.64 4.96 -6.96
CA GLY A 105 -5.47 5.57 -8.00
C GLY A 105 -6.65 6.35 -7.43
N GLU A 106 -7.69 6.54 -8.24
CA GLU A 106 -8.97 7.14 -7.83
C GLU A 106 -10.07 6.09 -7.73
N ASN A 107 -10.83 6.07 -6.63
CA ASN A 107 -11.97 5.19 -6.44
C ASN A 107 -13.27 5.89 -6.86
N SER A 108 -13.46 6.03 -8.17
CA SER A 108 -14.71 6.54 -8.76
C SER A 108 -15.78 5.46 -8.92
N THR A 109 -15.43 4.17 -8.75
CA THR A 109 -16.32 3.02 -8.86
C THR A 109 -15.98 2.01 -7.78
N ARG A 110 -17.02 1.53 -7.07
CA ARG A 110 -16.86 0.60 -5.94
C ARG A 110 -15.95 -0.59 -6.28
N GLY A 111 -14.86 -0.72 -5.52
CA GLY A 111 -13.91 -1.84 -5.62
C GLY A 111 -12.97 -1.77 -6.83
N ARG A 112 -12.85 -0.60 -7.48
CA ARG A 112 -11.94 -0.37 -8.60
C ARG A 112 -11.20 0.94 -8.45
N LEU A 113 -10.05 1.02 -9.11
CA LEU A 113 -9.28 2.25 -9.26
C LEU A 113 -9.21 2.70 -10.72
N SER A 114 -9.26 4.01 -10.93
CA SER A 114 -8.94 4.71 -12.19
C SER A 114 -7.68 5.55 -12.02
N ASN A 115 -7.11 6.05 -13.13
CA ASN A 115 -5.93 6.94 -13.13
C ASN A 115 -4.69 6.40 -12.40
N SER A 116 -4.62 5.08 -12.19
CA SER A 116 -3.59 4.43 -11.37
C SER A 116 -2.16 4.65 -11.87
N SER A 117 -1.97 4.75 -13.20
CA SER A 117 -0.67 5.11 -13.80
C SER A 117 -0.17 6.48 -13.36
N ILE A 118 -1.05 7.48 -13.32
CA ILE A 118 -0.70 8.87 -13.00
C ILE A 118 -0.25 8.96 -11.54
N TYR A 119 -1.03 8.37 -10.63
CA TYR A 119 -0.72 8.39 -9.20
C TYR A 119 0.54 7.59 -8.86
N GLU A 120 0.76 6.44 -9.49
CA GLU A 120 2.02 5.69 -9.32
C GLU A 120 3.23 6.54 -9.74
N GLU A 121 3.16 7.19 -10.91
CA GLU A 121 4.27 7.98 -11.45
C GLU A 121 4.58 9.20 -10.58
N ILE A 122 3.55 9.92 -10.11
CA ILE A 122 3.73 11.03 -9.18
C ILE A 122 4.31 10.54 -7.85
N LEU A 123 3.79 9.43 -7.29
CA LEU A 123 4.31 8.87 -6.03
C LEU A 123 5.79 8.48 -6.15
N VAL A 124 6.21 7.90 -7.28
CA VAL A 124 7.61 7.58 -7.55
C VAL A 124 8.47 8.86 -7.58
N ILE A 125 7.99 9.92 -8.22
CA ILE A 125 8.68 11.22 -8.27
C ILE A 125 8.85 11.80 -6.87
N GLU A 126 7.79 11.83 -6.07
CA GLU A 126 7.81 12.34 -4.70
C GLU A 126 8.78 11.55 -3.82
N CYS A 127 8.71 10.22 -3.85
CA CYS A 127 9.62 9.36 -3.09
C CYS A 127 11.09 9.59 -3.50
N LYS A 128 11.38 9.65 -4.80
CA LYS A 128 12.73 9.92 -5.28
C LYS A 128 13.22 11.32 -4.88
N GLY A 129 12.33 12.31 -4.90
CA GLY A 129 12.61 13.66 -4.43
C GLY A 129 13.03 13.66 -2.95
N ALA A 130 12.29 12.96 -2.09
CA ALA A 130 12.61 12.81 -0.68
C ALA A 130 13.97 12.14 -0.46
N ILE A 131 14.23 11.03 -1.17
CA ILE A 131 15.52 10.32 -1.10
C ILE A 131 16.67 11.23 -1.52
N LYS A 132 16.51 12.01 -2.59
CA LYS A 132 17.54 12.96 -3.06
C LYS A 132 17.86 14.04 -2.03
N ARG A 133 16.88 14.41 -1.18
CA ARG A 133 17.06 15.35 -0.06
C ARG A 133 17.66 14.68 1.19
N GLY A 134 17.95 13.39 1.15
CA GLY A 134 18.47 12.63 2.29
C GLY A 134 17.40 12.25 3.32
N GLU A 135 16.12 12.35 2.96
CA GLU A 135 15.03 11.99 3.86
C GLU A 135 14.82 10.47 3.88
N THR A 136 14.49 9.94 5.06
CA THR A 136 13.88 8.60 5.17
C THR A 136 12.40 8.69 4.81
N ILE A 137 11.90 7.64 4.14
CA ILE A 137 10.47 7.48 3.84
C ILE A 137 9.91 6.37 4.73
N THR A 138 8.84 6.67 5.44
CA THR A 138 8.06 5.70 6.22
C THR A 138 6.63 5.65 5.70
N LEU A 139 5.98 4.50 5.83
CA LEU A 139 4.56 4.31 5.58
C LEU A 139 3.91 3.79 6.85
N ASN A 140 2.98 4.56 7.42
CA ASN A 140 2.13 4.11 8.50
C ASN A 140 0.78 3.63 7.94
N ILE A 141 0.35 2.42 8.30
CA ILE A 141 -0.96 1.88 7.92
C ILE A 141 -1.82 1.80 9.16
N VAL A 142 -2.93 2.52 9.14
CA VAL A 142 -3.91 2.61 10.21
C VAL A 142 -5.31 2.36 9.68
N GLN A 143 -6.26 2.07 10.57
CA GLN A 143 -7.67 2.13 10.24
C GLN A 143 -8.18 3.54 10.54
N ASP A 144 -9.00 4.08 9.66
CA ASP A 144 -9.70 5.33 9.96
C ASP A 144 -10.67 5.12 11.12
N GLU A 145 -10.66 6.05 12.08
CA GLU A 145 -11.48 6.01 13.30
C GLU A 145 -12.93 6.43 13.05
#